data_AF-A0A6B8KE63-F1
#
_entry.id   AF-A0A6B8KE63-F1
#
_cell.length_a   1.000
_cell.length_b   1.000
_cell.length_c   1.000
_cell.angle_alpha   90.00
_cell.angle_beta   90.00
_cell.angle_gamma   90.00
#
_symmetry.space_group_name_H-M   'P 1'
#
loop_
_entity.id
_entity.type
_entity.pdbx_description
1 polymer ?
#
loop_
_entity_poly.entity_id
_entity_poly.type
_entity_poly.pdbx_seq_one_letter_code
_entity_poly.pdbx_strand_id
1 'polypeptide(L)'
;MAYATSDDLTAKWGSDLVALASIDPETGVSSPLRITTALDAAAAQINGYLVQRYNLPVDASPDGATLLKGLCCDLAMGQLSNTPGVRNEIVKEAIKDAKDFLALVAAGKAGVPQNPAPGAPAPSPQEAVMISDPRQFSRHRLRGM
;
A
#
# COMPACT_ATOMS: atom_id res chain seq x y z
N MET A 1 -5.84 -14.16 -6.44
CA MET A 1 -6.86 -13.87 -5.41
C MET A 1 -6.67 -12.43 -4.98
N ALA A 2 -7.76 -11.66 -4.97
CA ALA A 2 -7.73 -10.26 -4.59
C ALA A 2 -7.54 -10.08 -3.08
N TYR A 3 -6.81 -9.03 -2.69
CA TYR A 3 -6.58 -8.65 -1.28
C TYR A 3 -7.72 -7.83 -0.67
N ALA A 4 -8.66 -7.37 -1.48
CA ALA A 4 -9.77 -6.54 -1.07
C ALA A 4 -11.06 -6.98 -1.77
N THR A 5 -12.20 -6.67 -1.16
CA THR A 5 -13.54 -6.93 -1.70
C THR A 5 -14.18 -5.66 -2.24
N SER A 6 -15.30 -5.79 -2.95
CA SER A 6 -16.09 -4.64 -3.42
C SER A 6 -16.62 -3.77 -2.29
N ASP A 7 -16.91 -4.36 -1.13
CA ASP A 7 -17.36 -3.63 0.06
C ASP A 7 -16.26 -2.71 0.58
N ASP A 8 -15.02 -3.20 0.60
CA ASP A 8 -13.86 -2.44 1.06
C ASP A 8 -13.53 -1.24 0.16
N LEU A 9 -13.72 -1.43 -1.14
CA LEU A 9 -13.56 -0.37 -2.13
C LEU A 9 -14.66 0.69 -1.96
N THR A 10 -15.88 0.25 -1.68
CA THR A 10 -17.04 1.12 -1.38
C THR A 10 -16.87 1.87 -0.07
N ALA A 11 -16.35 1.23 0.98
CA ALA A 11 -16.08 1.85 2.27
C ALA A 11 -15.02 2.94 2.17
N LYS A 12 -14.02 2.79 1.28
CA LYS A 12 -12.94 3.76 1.09
C LYS A 12 -13.32 4.92 0.18
N TRP A 13 -13.91 4.65 -0.98
CA TRP A 13 -14.15 5.65 -2.03
C TRP A 13 -15.61 6.15 -2.08
N GLY A 14 -16.52 5.51 -1.35
CA GLY A 14 -17.94 5.80 -1.38
C GLY A 14 -18.67 5.10 -2.52
N SER A 15 -19.91 4.70 -2.28
CA SER A 15 -20.73 3.91 -3.22
C SER A 15 -21.00 4.62 -4.55
N ASP A 16 -21.12 5.95 -4.52
CA ASP A 16 -21.41 6.76 -5.71
C ASP A 16 -20.24 6.71 -6.72
N LEU A 17 -19.01 6.97 -6.25
CA LEU A 17 -17.82 6.91 -7.09
C LEU A 17 -17.56 5.51 -7.62
N VAL A 18 -17.77 4.49 -6.79
CA VAL A 18 -17.59 3.08 -7.20
C VAL A 18 -18.64 2.67 -8.24
N ALA A 19 -19.89 3.09 -8.08
CA ALA A 19 -20.94 2.83 -9.05
C ALA A 19 -20.62 3.49 -10.39
N LEU A 20 -20.17 4.76 -10.39
CA LEU A 20 -19.76 5.49 -11.58
C LEU A 20 -18.55 4.83 -12.27
N ALA A 21 -17.58 4.36 -11.49
CA ALA A 21 -16.37 3.69 -11.98
C ALA A 21 -16.63 2.28 -12.53
N SER A 22 -17.71 1.63 -12.07
CA SER A 22 -18.16 0.32 -12.55
C SER A 22 -18.96 0.40 -13.86
N ILE A 23 -19.31 1.61 -14.33
CA ILE A 23 -20.00 1.80 -15.60
C ILE A 23 -19.07 1.44 -16.74
N ASP A 24 -19.55 0.53 -17.58
CA ASP A 24 -18.87 0.14 -18.79
C ASP A 24 -19.04 1.24 -19.87
N PRO A 25 -17.95 1.81 -20.43
CA PRO A 25 -18.03 2.85 -21.46
C PRO A 25 -18.69 2.41 -22.78
N GLU A 26 -18.73 1.12 -23.09
CA GLU A 26 -19.31 0.62 -24.35
C GLU A 26 -20.82 0.36 -24.20
N THR A 27 -21.25 -0.16 -23.06
CA THR A 27 -22.64 -0.54 -22.79
C THR A 27 -23.40 0.48 -21.94
N GLY A 28 -22.69 1.35 -21.21
CA GLY A 28 -23.26 2.32 -20.27
C GLY A 28 -23.85 1.69 -19.01
N VAL A 29 -23.64 0.39 -18.78
CA VAL A 29 -24.24 -0.36 -17.67
C VAL A 29 -23.19 -0.67 -16.60
N SER A 30 -23.57 -0.52 -15.33
CA SER A 30 -22.71 -0.93 -14.21
C SER A 30 -22.50 -2.44 -14.23
N SER A 31 -21.24 -2.85 -14.32
CA SER A 31 -20.86 -4.26 -14.42
C SER A 31 -20.01 -4.69 -13.22
N PRO A 32 -20.54 -5.52 -12.29
CA PRO A 32 -19.79 -5.97 -11.12
C PRO A 32 -18.52 -6.77 -11.50
N LEU A 33 -18.51 -7.38 -12.69
CA LEU A 33 -17.33 -8.04 -13.27
C LEU A 33 -16.14 -7.09 -13.48
N ARG A 34 -16.38 -5.80 -13.74
CA ARG A 34 -15.29 -4.82 -13.85
C ARG A 34 -14.62 -4.59 -12.51
N ILE A 35 -15.41 -4.48 -11.44
CA ILE A 35 -14.88 -4.31 -10.08
C ILE A 35 -14.01 -5.52 -9.70
N THR A 36 -14.49 -6.73 -9.93
CA THR A 36 -13.73 -7.95 -9.63
C THR A 36 -12.45 -8.05 -10.47
N THR A 37 -12.51 -7.68 -11.74
CA THR A 37 -11.34 -7.69 -12.64
C THR A 37 -10.30 -6.64 -12.21
N ALA A 38 -10.75 -5.44 -11.82
CA ALA A 38 -9.87 -4.38 -11.34
C ALA A 38 -9.17 -4.77 -10.03
N LEU A 39 -9.89 -5.42 -9.10
CA LEU A 39 -9.35 -5.94 -7.86
C LEU A 39 -8.32 -7.05 -8.09
N ASP A 40 -8.58 -7.97 -9.02
CA ASP A 40 -7.61 -9.03 -9.34
C ASP A 40 -6.36 -8.49 -10.04
N ALA A 41 -6.52 -7.56 -10.99
CA ALA A 41 -5.41 -6.87 -11.64
C ALA A 41 -4.55 -6.06 -10.65
N ALA A 42 -5.17 -5.39 -9.68
CA ALA A 42 -4.49 -4.69 -8.60
C ALA A 42 -3.70 -5.66 -7.71
N ALA A 43 -4.31 -6.79 -7.35
CA ALA A 43 -3.63 -7.82 -6.56
C ALA A 43 -2.46 -8.45 -7.31
N ALA A 44 -2.59 -8.69 -8.61
CA ALA A 44 -1.49 -9.17 -9.46
C ALA A 44 -0.32 -8.17 -9.50
N GLN A 45 -0.60 -6.86 -9.59
CA GLN A 45 0.43 -5.82 -9.50
C GLN A 45 1.15 -5.85 -8.15
N ILE A 46 0.40 -5.88 -7.05
CA ILE A 46 0.96 -5.98 -5.69
C ILE A 46 1.87 -7.21 -5.57
N ASN A 47 1.41 -8.38 -6.03
CA ASN A 47 2.20 -9.61 -6.04
C ASN A 47 3.49 -9.48 -6.83
N GLY A 48 3.47 -8.78 -7.96
CA GLY A 48 4.66 -8.50 -8.77
C GLY A 48 5.73 -7.68 -8.03
N TYR A 49 5.33 -6.77 -7.14
CA TYR A 49 6.27 -6.03 -6.28
C TYR A 49 6.74 -6.87 -5.08
N LEU A 50 5.85 -7.67 -4.51
CA LEU A 50 6.15 -8.46 -3.31
C LEU A 50 7.03 -9.68 -3.60
N VAL A 51 6.94 -10.30 -4.78
CA VAL A 51 7.72 -11.51 -5.14
C VAL A 51 9.24 -11.31 -5.05
N GLN A 52 9.71 -10.06 -5.12
CA GLN A 52 11.12 -9.72 -4.96
C GLN A 52 11.65 -9.95 -3.54
N ARG A 53 10.78 -9.92 -2.53
CA ARG A 53 11.18 -9.99 -1.10
C ARG A 53 10.42 -11.01 -0.27
N TYR A 54 9.24 -11.43 -0.72
CA TYR A 54 8.35 -12.30 0.04
C TYR A 54 8.02 -13.56 -0.77
N ASN A 55 8.02 -14.71 -0.10
CA ASN A 55 7.49 -15.94 -0.68
C ASN A 55 5.96 -15.83 -0.79
N LEU A 56 5.45 -16.08 -1.99
CA LEU A 56 4.01 -16.17 -2.27
C LEU A 56 3.53 -17.61 -2.04
N PRO A 57 2.36 -17.81 -1.40
CA PRO A 57 1.42 -16.79 -0.90
C PRO A 57 1.94 -16.11 0.38
N VAL A 58 1.80 -14.77 0.44
CA VAL A 58 2.26 -13.99 1.59
C VAL A 58 1.36 -14.26 2.79
N ASP A 59 1.91 -14.89 3.83
CA ASP A 59 1.29 -15.03 5.15
C ASP A 59 1.43 -13.68 5.89
N ALA A 60 0.58 -12.72 5.53
CA ALA A 60 0.61 -11.38 6.10
C ALA A 60 -0.06 -11.37 7.49
N SER A 61 0.54 -10.64 8.44
CA SER A 61 -0.14 -10.29 9.69
C SER A 61 -1.47 -9.57 9.41
N PRO A 62 -2.43 -9.55 10.34
CA PRO A 62 -3.67 -8.77 10.20
C PRO A 62 -3.43 -7.29 9.84
N ASP A 63 -2.36 -6.67 10.37
CA ASP A 63 -1.94 -5.32 10.00
C ASP A 63 -1.43 -5.24 8.54
N GLY A 64 -0.68 -6.25 8.09
CA GLY A 64 -0.17 -6.35 6.73
C GLY A 64 -1.30 -6.58 5.72
N ALA A 65 -2.27 -7.43 6.07
CA ALA A 65 -3.47 -7.65 5.29
C ALA A 65 -4.30 -6.35 5.14
N THR A 66 -4.42 -5.57 6.22
CA THR A 66 -5.11 -4.27 6.20
C THR A 66 -4.41 -3.25 5.29
N LEU A 67 -3.08 -3.22 5.32
CA LEU A 67 -2.27 -2.37 4.43
C LEU A 67 -2.43 -2.79 2.96
N LEU A 68 -2.29 -4.08 2.66
CA LEU A 68 -2.43 -4.62 1.30
C LEU A 68 -3.85 -4.40 0.75
N LYS A 69 -4.86 -4.53 1.61
CA LYS A 69 -6.25 -4.22 1.28
C LYS A 69 -6.42 -2.76 0.86
N GLY A 70 -5.85 -1.81 1.63
CA GLY A 70 -5.88 -0.39 1.30
C GLY A 70 -5.23 -0.11 -0.07
N LEU A 71 -4.01 -0.60 -0.27
CA LEU A 71 -3.27 -0.45 -1.52
C LEU A 71 -4.00 -1.10 -2.72
N CYS A 72 -4.64 -2.25 -2.49
CA CYS A 72 -5.43 -2.94 -3.51
C CYS A 72 -6.63 -2.08 -3.93
N CYS A 73 -7.34 -1.46 -2.97
CA CYS A 73 -8.44 -0.54 -3.28
C CYS A 73 -7.96 0.69 -4.08
N ASP A 74 -6.82 1.30 -3.72
CA ASP A 74 -6.28 2.46 -4.43
C ASP A 74 -5.89 2.12 -5.89
N LEU A 75 -5.20 1.00 -6.08
CA LEU A 75 -4.80 0.53 -7.41
C LEU A 75 -5.99 0.08 -8.26
N ALA A 76 -6.97 -0.62 -7.65
CA ALA A 76 -8.18 -1.04 -8.32
C ALA A 76 -9.00 0.17 -8.79
N MET A 77 -9.08 1.23 -7.96
CA MET A 77 -9.71 2.48 -8.35
C MET A 77 -9.03 3.10 -9.57
N GLY A 78 -7.70 3.00 -9.66
CA GLY A 78 -6.95 3.41 -10.85
C GLY A 78 -7.27 2.64 -12.11
N GLN A 79 -7.55 1.33 -12.00
CA GLN A 79 -8.00 0.54 -13.15
C GLN A 79 -9.41 0.94 -13.60
N LEU A 80 -10.30 1.25 -12.66
CA LEU A 80 -11.68 1.68 -12.94
C LEU A 80 -11.76 3.14 -13.42
N SER A 81 -10.79 3.98 -13.05
CA SER A 81 -10.72 5.41 -13.43
C SER A 81 -10.39 5.67 -14.91
N ASN A 82 -10.23 4.62 -15.72
CA ASN A 82 -10.13 4.75 -17.16
C ASN A 82 -11.46 5.18 -17.81
N THR A 83 -12.56 5.11 -17.06
CA THR A 83 -13.87 5.66 -17.45
C THR A 83 -13.89 7.20 -17.32
N PRO A 84 -14.33 7.95 -18.36
CA PRO A 84 -14.42 9.40 -18.29
C PRO A 84 -15.39 9.84 -17.18
N GLY A 85 -14.95 10.76 -16.31
CA GLY A 85 -15.74 11.27 -15.17
C GLY A 85 -15.25 10.82 -13.79
N VAL A 86 -14.46 9.75 -13.72
CA VAL A 86 -13.95 9.18 -12.44
C VAL A 86 -12.51 9.62 -12.15
N ARG A 87 -11.84 10.19 -13.15
CA ARG A 87 -10.43 10.60 -13.09
C ARG A 87 -10.25 11.88 -12.27
N ASN A 88 -10.15 11.74 -10.95
CA ASN A 88 -9.88 12.83 -10.01
C ASN A 88 -8.37 12.92 -9.68
N GLU A 89 -7.88 14.11 -9.31
CA GLU A 89 -6.52 14.35 -8.83
C GLU A 89 -6.22 13.51 -7.58
N ILE A 90 -7.18 13.44 -6.65
CA ILE A 90 -7.09 12.64 -5.41
C ILE A 90 -6.84 11.16 -5.72
N VAL A 91 -7.52 10.62 -6.74
CA VAL A 91 -7.36 9.22 -7.18
C VAL A 91 -5.97 9.02 -7.79
N LYS A 92 -5.50 9.95 -8.63
CA LYS A 92 -4.16 9.88 -9.23
C LYS A 92 -3.07 9.92 -8.15
N GLU A 93 -3.20 10.80 -7.15
CA GLU A 93 -2.27 10.91 -6.04
C GLU A 93 -2.26 9.63 -5.21
N ALA A 94 -3.42 9.07 -4.86
CA ALA A 94 -3.52 7.81 -4.13
C ALA A 94 -2.87 6.64 -4.87
N ILE A 95 -3.07 6.54 -6.20
CA ILE A 95 -2.40 5.51 -7.03
C ILE A 95 -0.90 5.71 -7.05
N LYS A 96 -0.44 6.97 -7.14
CA LYS A 96 0.98 7.30 -7.17
C LYS A 96 1.64 6.94 -5.84
N ASP A 97 1.03 7.31 -4.73
CA ASP A 97 1.48 6.98 -3.37
C ASP A 97 1.56 5.46 -3.17
N ALA A 98 0.51 4.74 -3.57
CA ALA A 98 0.49 3.27 -3.51
C ALA A 98 1.65 2.63 -4.30
N LYS A 99 1.93 3.14 -5.50
CA LYS A 99 3.06 2.67 -6.32
C LYS A 99 4.42 3.03 -5.73
N ASP A 100 4.56 4.23 -5.18
CA ASP A 100 5.80 4.67 -4.54
C ASP A 100 6.10 3.82 -3.30
N PHE A 101 5.09 3.57 -2.47
CA PHE A 101 5.20 2.66 -1.34
C PHE A 101 5.59 1.24 -1.77
N LEU A 102 4.92 0.66 -2.77
CA LEU A 102 5.29 -0.66 -3.30
C LEU A 102 6.72 -0.70 -3.86
N ALA A 103 7.17 0.38 -4.49
CA ALA A 103 8.54 0.53 -4.94
C ALA A 103 9.54 0.61 -3.77
N LEU A 104 9.22 1.33 -2.69
CA LEU A 104 10.03 1.37 -1.47
C LEU A 104 10.10 0.00 -0.79
N VAL A 105 8.99 -0.75 -0.77
CA VAL A 105 8.94 -2.13 -0.26
C VAL A 105 9.85 -3.03 -1.09
N ALA A 106 9.72 -3.01 -2.42
CA ALA A 106 10.57 -3.77 -3.32
C ALA A 106 12.06 -3.39 -3.20
N ALA A 107 12.36 -2.10 -2.99
CA ALA A 107 13.71 -1.56 -2.88
C ALA A 107 14.40 -1.80 -1.52
N GLY A 108 13.76 -2.45 -0.56
CA GLY A 108 14.40 -2.68 0.74
C GLY A 108 14.01 -1.69 1.84
N LYS A 109 13.45 -0.53 1.48
CA LYS A 109 13.37 0.67 2.33
C LYS A 109 12.13 0.73 3.23
N ALA A 110 11.07 0.02 2.83
CA ALA A 110 9.87 -0.18 3.62
C ALA A 110 9.61 -1.69 3.80
N GLY A 111 8.82 -2.05 4.80
CA GLY A 111 8.43 -3.42 5.09
C GLY A 111 6.93 -3.52 5.30
N VAL A 112 6.33 -4.59 4.78
CA VAL A 112 4.97 -4.99 5.17
C VAL A 112 5.07 -5.72 6.51
N PRO A 113 4.28 -5.35 7.54
CA PRO A 113 4.29 -6.07 8.81
C PRO A 113 3.87 -7.53 8.58
N GLN A 114 4.76 -8.45 8.95
CA GLN A 114 4.54 -9.89 8.83
C GLN A 114 4.17 -10.48 10.18
N ASN A 115 3.44 -11.61 10.17
CA ASN A 115 3.25 -12.36 11.40
C ASN A 115 4.61 -12.91 11.83
N PRO A 116 5.10 -12.64 13.06
CA PRO A 116 6.33 -13.25 13.49
C PRO A 116 6.15 -14.77 13.43
N ALA A 117 6.98 -15.45 12.64
CA ALA A 117 7.01 -16.91 12.65
C ALA A 117 7.27 -17.38 14.09
N PRO A 118 6.66 -18.50 14.56
CA PRO A 118 6.94 -19.01 15.90
C PRO A 118 8.45 -19.33 16.02
N GLY A 119 9.18 -18.48 16.74
CA GLY A 119 10.62 -18.63 16.95
C GLY A 119 11.55 -17.77 16.06
N ALA A 120 11.03 -16.89 15.19
CA ALA A 120 11.86 -15.89 14.54
C ALA A 120 12.09 -14.70 15.48
N PRO A 121 13.33 -14.25 15.73
CA PRO A 121 13.56 -13.01 16.44
C PRO A 121 12.86 -11.88 15.66
N ALA A 122 12.12 -11.04 16.39
CA ALA A 122 11.41 -9.91 15.81
C ALA A 122 12.35 -9.15 14.85
N PRO A 123 11.90 -8.75 13.64
CA PRO A 123 12.67 -7.81 12.86
C PRO A 123 12.83 -6.58 13.75
N SER A 124 14.08 -6.30 14.15
CA SER A 124 14.40 -5.15 14.97
C SER A 124 13.70 -3.95 14.37
N PRO A 125 12.90 -3.18 15.11
CA PRO A 125 12.44 -1.90 14.60
C PRO A 125 13.72 -1.19 14.18
N GLN A 126 13.80 -0.83 12.91
CA GLN A 126 14.84 0.04 12.41
C GLN A 126 14.51 1.42 12.98
N GLU A 127 14.68 1.55 14.30
CA GLU A 127 14.90 2.82 14.95
C GLU A 127 16.05 3.43 14.18
N ALA A 128 15.77 4.55 13.52
CA ALA A 128 16.81 5.50 13.21
C ALA A 128 17.40 5.92 14.56
N VAL A 129 18.38 5.16 15.05
CA VAL A 129 19.16 5.53 16.22
C VAL A 129 20.01 6.70 15.78
N MET A 130 19.50 7.90 16.01
CA MET A 130 20.28 9.11 15.91
C MET A 130 21.27 9.09 17.07
N ILE A 131 22.45 8.49 16.85
CA ILE A 131 23.58 8.58 17.77
C ILE A 131 24.12 10.00 17.61
N SER A 132 23.57 10.95 18.35
CA SER A 132 24.23 12.23 18.56
C SER A 132 25.46 11.98 19.43
N ASP A 133 26.65 12.24 18.87
CA ASP A 133 27.93 12.21 19.58
C ASP A 133 27.83 13.00 20.90
N PRO A 134 28.37 12.52 22.02
CA PRO A 134 28.27 13.22 23.29
C PRO A 134 28.90 14.62 23.19
N ARG A 135 28.12 15.65 23.55
CA ARG A 135 28.48 17.08 23.50
C ARG A 135 29.96 17.34 23.84
N GLN A 136 30.78 17.56 22.81
CA GLN A 136 32.23 17.82 22.93
C GLN A 136 32.54 19.16 23.64
N PHE A 137 31.60 20.11 23.66
CA PHE A 137 31.75 21.40 24.34
C PHE A 137 30.82 21.50 25.55
N SER A 138 31.28 20.96 26.68
CA SER A 138 30.69 21.27 27.98
C SER A 138 31.54 22.32 28.68
N ARG A 139 30.90 23.33 29.29
CA ARG A 139 31.55 24.46 29.99
C ARG A 139 32.56 24.03 31.07
N HIS A 140 32.50 22.76 31.51
CA HIS A 140 33.41 22.14 32.46
C HIS A 140 34.74 21.63 31.86
N ARG A 141 34.84 21.39 30.53
CA ARG A 141 36.09 20.99 29.85
C ARG A 141 36.96 22.16 29.38
N LEU A 142 36.48 23.40 29.50
CA LEU A 142 37.17 24.62 29.04
C LEU A 142 37.87 25.39 30.17
N ARG A 143 37.99 24.80 31.37
CA ARG A 143 38.70 25.41 32.50
C ARG A 143 40.08 24.77 32.61
N GLY A 144 41.01 25.21 31.77
CA GLY A 144 42.37 24.68 31.73
C GLY A 144 43.24 25.14 30.56
N MET A 145 43.00 26.33 30.02
CA MET A 145 43.96 27.06 29.20
C MET A 145 44.25 28.40 29.86
#